data_AF-A0A077PPA7-F1
#
_entry.id   AF-A0A077PPA7-F1
#
_cell.length_a   1.000
_cell.length_b   1.000
_cell.length_c   1.000
_cell.angle_alpha   90.00
_cell.angle_beta   90.00
_cell.angle_gamma   90.00
#
_symmetry.space_group_name_H-M   'P 1'
#
loop_
_entity.id
_entity.type
_entity.pdbx_description
1 polymer ?
#
loop_
_entity_poly.entity_id
_entity_poly.type
_entity_poly.pdbx_seq_one_letter_code
_entity_poly.pdbx_strand_id
1 'polypeptide(L)'
;MINIFQKYKPLELFHIPAGWLTMKNNMYDVPPRVLNDISCEEERFLVEDSFFRNDIFIARTDYPLSTTNEIRGVVSIHGRLFNSSDYDGNYSCFYDIEISIFIGKKKHENIYYEDKVANNRFDAARITSKYIFVFSNYIYPEFKIGKLNKNSDFGKFISMVYSDKDQI
;
A
#
# COMPACT_ATOMS: atom_id res chain seq x y z
N MET A 1 -1.98 -4.38 32.35
CA MET A 1 -2.15 -4.74 30.93
C MET A 1 -2.25 -3.42 30.15
N ILE A 2 -1.19 -3.02 29.46
CA ILE A 2 -1.21 -1.79 28.64
C ILE A 2 -2.06 -2.12 27.41
N ASN A 3 -3.19 -1.43 27.25
CA ASN A 3 -4.00 -1.61 26.06
C ASN A 3 -3.34 -0.83 24.91
N ILE A 4 -2.39 -1.52 24.26
CA ILE A 4 -1.52 -1.01 23.19
C ILE A 4 -2.33 -0.51 21.97
N PHE A 5 -3.57 -1.00 21.82
CA PHE A 5 -4.43 -0.75 20.67
C PHE A 5 -5.52 0.31 20.93
N GLN A 6 -5.79 0.69 22.18
CA GLN A 6 -6.90 1.59 22.53
C GLN A 6 -6.69 3.07 22.19
N LYS A 7 -5.51 3.48 21.69
CA LYS A 7 -5.17 4.91 21.49
C LYS A 7 -5.13 5.39 20.05
N TYR A 8 -5.30 4.51 19.07
CA TYR A 8 -5.00 4.84 17.68
C TYR A 8 -6.26 4.78 16.82
N LYS A 9 -6.76 5.97 16.45
CA LYS A 9 -7.90 6.10 15.53
C LYS A 9 -7.56 5.49 14.17
N PRO A 10 -8.56 5.01 13.41
CA PRO A 10 -8.34 4.43 12.07
C PRO A 10 -7.60 5.41 11.16
N LEU A 11 -6.80 4.89 10.24
CA LEU A 11 -6.18 5.68 9.18
C LEU A 11 -7.28 6.27 8.29
N GLU A 12 -7.77 7.46 8.63
CA GLU A 12 -8.90 8.14 7.95
C GLU A 12 -8.63 8.37 6.45
N LEU A 13 -7.35 8.42 6.07
CA LEU A 13 -6.89 8.55 4.69
C LEU A 13 -6.78 7.20 3.96
N PHE A 14 -7.08 6.09 4.63
CA PHE A 14 -7.01 4.74 4.08
C PHE A 14 -8.35 4.30 3.52
N HIS A 15 -8.48 4.36 2.20
CA HIS A 15 -9.70 4.03 1.50
C HIS A 15 -9.47 2.91 0.47
N ILE A 16 -10.29 1.87 0.57
CA ILE A 16 -10.29 0.72 -0.32
C ILE A 16 -11.69 0.65 -0.96
N PRO A 17 -11.85 1.02 -2.24
CA PRO A 17 -13.11 0.94 -2.96
C PRO A 17 -13.62 -0.50 -3.08
N ALA A 18 -14.93 -0.63 -3.29
CA ALA A 18 -15.54 -1.92 -3.59
C ALA A 18 -14.90 -2.58 -4.83
N GLY A 19 -14.57 -3.86 -4.71
CA GLY A 19 -13.91 -4.65 -5.76
C GLY A 19 -12.46 -5.01 -5.45
N TRP A 20 -11.81 -4.31 -4.51
CA TRP A 20 -10.50 -4.70 -4.01
C TRP A 20 -10.63 -5.77 -2.91
N LEU A 21 -9.85 -6.83 -3.04
CA LEU A 21 -9.64 -7.85 -2.02
C LEU A 21 -8.40 -7.48 -1.21
N THR A 22 -8.59 -7.24 0.08
CA THR A 22 -7.49 -7.07 1.04
C THR A 22 -7.08 -8.43 1.60
N MET A 23 -5.83 -8.82 1.39
CA MET A 23 -5.28 -10.11 1.85
C MET A 23 -4.67 -10.01 3.25
N LYS A 24 -4.04 -8.87 3.57
CA LYS A 24 -3.51 -8.54 4.91
C LYS A 24 -3.74 -7.06 5.16
N ASN A 25 -4.15 -6.70 6.38
CA ASN A 25 -4.39 -5.32 6.79
C ASN A 25 -4.01 -5.07 8.25
N ASN A 26 -2.72 -4.89 8.47
CA ASN A 26 -2.17 -4.48 9.76
C ASN A 26 -1.81 -2.99 9.75
N MET A 27 -2.51 -2.20 8.93
CA MET A 27 -2.36 -0.75 8.85
C MET A 27 -3.09 -0.07 10.01
N TYR A 28 -2.66 -0.39 11.22
CA TYR A 28 -3.03 0.33 12.44
C TYR A 28 -1.94 1.34 12.75
N ASP A 29 -2.30 2.53 13.23
CA ASP A 29 -1.30 3.52 13.64
C ASP A 29 -0.59 3.04 14.92
N VAL A 30 0.58 2.39 14.78
CA VAL A 30 1.34 1.84 15.90
C VAL A 30 2.77 2.42 15.88
N PRO A 31 3.15 3.36 16.74
CA PRO A 31 4.47 3.98 16.65
C PRO A 31 5.59 2.96 16.99
N PRO A 32 6.72 2.95 16.27
CA PRO A 32 7.81 1.97 16.50
C PRO A 32 8.33 1.94 17.95
N ARG A 33 8.29 3.07 18.65
CA ARG A 33 8.69 3.18 20.07
C ARG A 33 7.95 2.22 21.01
N VAL A 34 6.80 1.68 20.62
CA VAL A 34 6.06 0.67 21.40
C VAL A 34 6.91 -0.57 21.70
N LEU A 35 7.88 -0.88 20.85
CA LEU A 35 8.78 -2.02 21.01
C LEU A 35 9.71 -1.88 22.22
N ASN A 36 9.97 -0.64 22.67
CA ASN A 36 10.76 -0.37 23.88
C ASN A 36 10.03 -0.80 25.16
N ASP A 37 8.70 -0.82 25.13
CA ASP A 37 7.86 -1.13 26.30
C ASP A 37 7.61 -2.66 26.45
N ILE A 38 8.04 -3.47 25.47
CA ILE A 38 7.83 -4.91 25.44
C ILE A 38 9.10 -5.61 25.96
N SER A 39 8.98 -6.24 27.13
CA SER A 39 10.09 -6.97 27.78
C SER A 39 10.25 -8.41 27.27
N CYS A 40 9.16 -9.06 26.84
CA CYS A 40 9.19 -10.41 26.31
C CYS A 40 9.64 -10.41 24.84
N GLU A 41 10.67 -11.20 24.52
CA GLU A 41 11.23 -11.29 23.15
C GLU A 41 10.22 -11.86 22.15
N GLU A 42 9.46 -12.89 22.54
CA GLU A 42 8.43 -13.51 21.70
C GLU A 42 7.31 -12.53 21.36
N GLU A 43 6.83 -11.76 22.35
CA GLU A 43 5.83 -10.71 22.12
C GLU A 43 6.38 -9.60 21.21
N ARG A 44 7.65 -9.21 21.40
CA ARG A 44 8.29 -8.20 20.56
C ARG A 44 8.36 -8.68 19.11
N PHE A 45 8.78 -9.92 18.88
CA PHE A 45 8.82 -10.53 17.56
C PHE A 45 7.44 -10.52 16.88
N LEU A 46 6.37 -10.88 17.60
CA LEU A 46 5.01 -10.88 17.06
C LEU A 46 4.52 -9.48 16.67
N VAL A 47 4.85 -8.46 17.47
CA VAL A 47 4.51 -7.06 17.17
C VAL A 47 5.32 -6.55 15.99
N GLU A 48 6.61 -6.88 15.91
CA GLU A 48 7.46 -6.57 14.74
C GLU A 48 6.87 -7.19 13.47
N ASP A 49 6.60 -8.50 13.48
CA ASP A 49 6.07 -9.24 12.33
C ASP A 49 4.71 -8.72 11.86
N SER A 50 3.85 -8.37 12.81
CA SER A 50 2.51 -7.89 12.51
C SER A 50 2.53 -6.49 11.90
N PHE A 51 3.34 -5.57 12.44
CA PHE A 51 3.17 -4.14 12.17
C PHE A 51 4.37 -3.47 11.49
N PHE A 52 5.57 -4.05 11.53
CA PHE A 52 6.82 -3.38 11.15
C PHE A 52 7.73 -4.19 10.20
N ARG A 53 7.29 -5.36 9.73
CA ARG A 53 8.03 -6.21 8.78
C ARG A 53 7.35 -6.25 7.41
N ASN A 54 7.59 -7.30 6.64
CA ASN A 54 7.06 -7.46 5.29
C ASN A 54 5.53 -7.62 5.29
N ASP A 55 4.92 -7.15 4.20
CA ASP A 55 3.51 -7.38 3.89
C ASP A 55 2.56 -6.91 5.00
N ILE A 56 2.80 -5.75 5.63
CA ILE A 56 1.85 -5.22 6.64
C ILE A 56 0.50 -4.89 6.01
N PHE A 57 0.47 -4.67 4.70
CA PHE A 57 -0.73 -4.53 3.91
C PHE A 57 -0.54 -5.14 2.52
N ILE A 58 -1.56 -5.84 2.04
CA ILE A 58 -1.66 -6.25 0.64
C ILE A 58 -3.12 -6.13 0.20
N ALA A 59 -3.36 -5.45 -0.91
CA ALA A 59 -4.64 -5.48 -1.61
C ALA A 59 -4.45 -5.72 -3.10
N ARG A 60 -5.44 -6.40 -3.69
CA ARG A 60 -5.49 -6.65 -5.13
C ARG A 60 -6.91 -6.50 -5.67
N THR A 61 -7.02 -6.21 -6.95
CA THR A 61 -8.28 -6.28 -7.68
C THR A 61 -8.05 -6.88 -9.06
N ASP A 62 -9.06 -7.54 -9.59
CA ASP A 62 -9.09 -8.10 -10.93
C ASP A 62 -10.31 -7.54 -11.66
N TYR A 63 -10.09 -6.80 -12.75
CA TYR A 63 -11.17 -6.30 -13.59
C TYR A 63 -11.13 -6.91 -14.99
N PRO A 64 -12.26 -7.43 -15.51
CA PRO A 64 -12.31 -8.01 -16.83
C PRO A 64 -12.19 -6.92 -17.91
N LEU A 65 -11.33 -7.15 -18.89
CA LEU A 65 -11.23 -6.36 -20.12
C LEU A 65 -11.99 -7.04 -21.28
N SER A 66 -11.97 -8.37 -21.32
CA SER A 66 -12.72 -9.19 -22.28
C SER A 66 -12.98 -10.58 -21.68
N THR A 67 -13.52 -11.51 -22.47
CA THR A 67 -13.72 -12.90 -22.04
C THR A 67 -12.41 -13.64 -21.76
N THR A 68 -11.31 -13.22 -22.40
CA THR A 68 -10.00 -13.89 -22.33
C THR A 68 -8.92 -13.05 -21.64
N ASN A 69 -9.23 -11.81 -21.29
CA ASN A 69 -8.25 -10.86 -20.76
C ASN A 69 -8.80 -10.06 -19.57
N GLU A 70 -7.91 -9.72 -18.64
CA GLU A 70 -8.18 -8.93 -17.44
C GLU A 70 -7.00 -8.03 -17.14
N ILE A 71 -7.27 -6.98 -16.36
CA ILE A 71 -6.26 -6.11 -15.77
C ILE A 71 -6.32 -6.28 -14.26
N ARG A 72 -5.16 -6.42 -13.64
CA ARG A 72 -5.00 -6.60 -12.21
C ARG A 72 -4.20 -5.43 -11.64
N GLY A 73 -4.71 -4.85 -10.56
CA GLY A 73 -3.96 -3.91 -9.72
C GLY A 73 -3.55 -4.62 -8.44
N VAL A 74 -2.29 -4.46 -8.03
CA VAL A 74 -1.78 -4.94 -6.74
C VAL A 74 -1.06 -3.79 -6.05
N VAL A 75 -1.34 -3.58 -4.77
CA VAL A 75 -0.60 -2.65 -3.91
C VAL A 75 -0.23 -3.36 -2.61
N SER A 76 1.03 -3.28 -2.22
CA SER A 76 1.54 -3.79 -0.94
C SER A 76 2.32 -2.72 -0.18
N ILE A 77 2.39 -2.89 1.14
CA ILE A 77 3.20 -2.06 2.03
C ILE A 77 4.08 -2.97 2.88
N HIS A 78 5.36 -2.65 2.95
CA HIS A 78 6.39 -3.33 3.74
C HIS A 78 6.98 -2.34 4.75
N GLY A 79 7.15 -2.77 6.00
CA GLY A 79 7.87 -2.03 7.02
C GLY A 79 9.37 -2.35 6.97
N ARG A 80 10.20 -1.31 6.94
CA ARG A 80 11.64 -1.38 7.21
C ARG A 80 11.91 -0.78 8.58
N LEU A 81 11.96 -1.64 9.58
CA LEU A 81 12.29 -1.29 10.95
C LEU A 81 13.81 -1.16 11.11
N PHE A 82 14.25 -0.02 11.61
CA PHE A 82 15.61 0.25 12.02
C PHE A 82 15.68 0.29 13.54
N ASN A 83 16.64 -0.43 14.09
CA ASN A 83 17.00 -0.37 15.50
C ASN A 83 18.43 0.15 15.60
N SER A 84 18.61 1.36 16.12
CA SER A 84 19.93 1.95 16.33
C SER A 84 20.00 2.48 17.76
N SER A 85 21.04 2.07 18.47
CA SER A 85 21.41 2.58 19.79
C SER A 85 21.76 4.07 19.79
N ASP A 86 21.96 4.66 18.61
CA ASP A 86 22.48 6.02 18.44
C ASP A 86 21.36 7.07 18.26
N TYR A 87 20.09 6.65 18.20
CA TYR A 87 18.92 7.53 18.09
C TYR A 87 18.11 7.56 19.39
N ASP A 88 17.77 8.76 19.85
CA ASP A 88 16.93 8.97 21.03
C ASP A 88 15.49 8.46 20.72
N GLY A 89 15.19 7.25 21.19
CA GLY A 89 14.04 6.45 20.75
C GLY A 89 14.46 5.34 19.77
N ASN A 90 15.06 4.27 20.31
CA ASN A 90 15.73 3.13 19.65
C ASN A 90 15.15 2.57 18.33
N TYR A 91 13.88 2.84 17.98
CA TYR A 91 13.22 2.29 16.80
C TYR A 91 12.66 3.38 15.88
N SER A 92 13.02 3.31 14.60
CA SER A 92 12.37 4.06 13.50
C SER A 92 11.90 3.11 12.41
N CYS A 93 10.85 3.46 11.67
CA CYS A 93 10.31 2.59 10.63
C CYS A 93 9.93 3.40 9.40
N PHE A 94 10.41 2.96 8.24
CA PHE A 94 9.99 3.44 6.93
C PHE A 94 9.05 2.42 6.30
N TYR A 95 8.17 2.89 5.43
CA TYR A 95 7.16 2.07 4.77
C TYR A 95 7.37 2.13 3.27
N ASP A 96 7.78 1.01 2.69
CA ASP A 96 7.93 0.86 1.25
C ASP A 96 6.57 0.44 0.68
N ILE A 97 6.05 1.22 -0.26
CA ILE A 97 4.81 0.96 -0.97
C ILE A 97 5.17 0.47 -2.37
N GLU A 98 4.71 -0.72 -2.72
CA GLU A 98 4.90 -1.29 -4.06
C GLU A 98 3.57 -1.30 -4.80
N ILE A 99 3.58 -0.76 -6.02
CA ILE A 99 2.42 -0.77 -6.91
C ILE A 99 2.78 -1.58 -8.15
N SER A 100 1.91 -2.52 -8.50
CA SER A 100 2.04 -3.32 -9.71
C SER A 100 0.74 -3.38 -10.49
N ILE A 101 0.84 -3.29 -11.81
CA ILE A 101 -0.27 -3.52 -12.73
C ILE A 101 0.09 -4.69 -13.64
N PHE A 102 -0.82 -5.65 -13.72
CA PHE A 102 -0.67 -6.82 -14.58
C PHE A 102 -1.78 -6.88 -15.61
N ILE A 103 -1.49 -7.51 -16.75
CA ILE A 103 -2.48 -7.85 -17.77
C ILE A 103 -2.43 -9.34 -18.09
N GLY A 104 -3.57 -9.90 -18.48
CA GLY A 104 -3.69 -11.30 -18.86
C GLY A 104 -4.29 -12.16 -17.75
N LYS A 105 -5.11 -13.13 -18.16
CA LYS A 105 -5.83 -14.04 -17.24
C LYS A 105 -5.07 -15.34 -16.92
N LYS A 106 -4.25 -15.83 -17.86
CA LYS A 106 -3.46 -17.08 -17.71
C LYS A 106 -1.98 -16.82 -17.46
N LYS A 107 -1.41 -15.86 -18.18
CA LYS A 107 -0.03 -15.41 -18.02
C LYS A 107 -0.12 -13.95 -17.61
N HIS A 108 -0.12 -13.70 -16.30
CA HIS A 108 -0.13 -12.34 -15.76
C HIS A 108 1.21 -11.69 -16.13
N GLU A 109 1.20 -10.82 -17.13
CA GLU A 109 2.34 -10.00 -17.54
C GLU A 109 2.33 -8.73 -16.69
N ASN A 110 3.44 -8.45 -15.97
CA ASN A 110 3.60 -7.18 -15.28
C ASN A 110 3.91 -6.09 -16.31
N ILE A 111 3.03 -5.10 -16.41
CA ILE A 111 3.14 -4.00 -17.37
C ILE A 111 3.56 -2.68 -16.71
N TYR A 112 3.57 -2.63 -15.38
CA TYR A 112 3.97 -1.44 -14.64
C TYR A 112 4.32 -1.79 -13.20
N TYR A 113 5.44 -1.26 -12.74
CA TYR A 113 5.91 -1.34 -11.37
C TYR A 113 6.41 0.03 -10.92
N GLU A 114 6.02 0.46 -9.72
CA GLU A 114 6.57 1.64 -9.06
C GLU A 114 6.68 1.38 -7.55
N ASP A 115 7.79 1.84 -6.97
CA ASP A 115 8.03 1.87 -5.54
C ASP A 115 8.01 3.30 -4.99
N LYS A 116 7.49 3.45 -3.77
CA LYS A 116 7.52 4.70 -3.00
C LYS A 116 7.93 4.41 -1.57
N VAL A 117 8.49 5.41 -0.90
CA VAL A 117 8.83 5.32 0.52
C VAL A 117 8.06 6.38 1.29
N ALA A 118 7.47 5.98 2.42
CA ALA A 118 6.85 6.86 3.38
C ALA A 118 7.51 6.74 4.75
N ASN A 119 7.55 7.84 5.49
CA ASN A 119 8.18 7.89 6.82
C ASN A 119 7.20 7.54 7.95
N ASN A 120 5.92 7.37 7.64
CA ASN A 120 4.87 7.00 8.59
C ASN A 120 3.71 6.28 7.88
N ARG A 121 2.84 5.62 8.66
CA ARG A 121 1.72 4.85 8.10
C ARG A 121 0.61 5.69 7.49
N PHE A 122 0.40 6.93 7.95
CA PHE A 122 -0.61 7.82 7.36
C PHE A 122 -0.23 8.19 5.93
N ASP A 123 1.04 8.50 5.69
CA ASP A 123 1.56 8.76 4.36
C ASP A 123 1.52 7.51 3.49
N ALA A 124 1.94 6.36 4.01
CA ALA A 124 1.85 5.09 3.27
C ALA A 124 0.40 4.76 2.88
N ALA A 125 -0.54 4.94 3.80
CA ALA A 125 -1.97 4.74 3.56
C ALA A 125 -2.54 5.75 2.56
N ARG A 126 -2.16 7.02 2.67
CA ARG A 126 -2.56 8.07 1.72
C ARG A 126 -2.07 7.75 0.32
N ILE A 127 -0.80 7.40 0.16
CA ILE A 127 -0.19 7.02 -1.12
C ILE A 127 -0.91 5.78 -1.68
N THR A 128 -1.08 4.74 -0.87
CA THR A 128 -1.76 3.50 -1.28
C THR A 128 -3.19 3.74 -1.76
N SER A 129 -3.98 4.47 -0.98
CA SER A 129 -5.38 4.78 -1.30
C SER A 129 -5.50 5.61 -2.57
N LYS A 130 -4.55 6.53 -2.77
CA LYS A 130 -4.42 7.30 -4.01
C LYS A 130 -4.24 6.36 -5.21
N TYR A 131 -3.29 5.43 -5.18
CA TYR A 131 -3.08 4.49 -6.31
C TYR A 131 -4.27 3.56 -6.55
N ILE A 132 -4.85 3.02 -5.48
CA ILE A 132 -6.07 2.21 -5.53
C ILE A 132 -7.20 2.99 -6.21
N PHE A 133 -7.40 4.26 -5.82
CA PHE A 133 -8.39 5.15 -6.42
C PHE A 133 -8.10 5.39 -7.90
N VAL A 134 -6.85 5.71 -8.26
CA VAL A 134 -6.48 6.00 -9.64
C VAL A 134 -6.67 4.79 -10.54
N PHE A 135 -6.29 3.62 -10.05
CA PHE A 135 -6.47 2.38 -10.77
C PHE A 135 -7.95 2.11 -11.08
N SER A 136 -8.82 2.17 -10.06
CA SER A 136 -10.24 1.86 -10.21
C SER A 136 -11.01 2.89 -11.03
N ASN A 137 -10.67 4.18 -10.92
CA ASN A 137 -11.47 5.26 -11.52
C ASN A 137 -10.93 5.78 -12.85
N TYR A 138 -9.65 5.56 -13.16
CA TYR A 138 -9.04 6.05 -14.40
C TYR A 138 -8.37 4.95 -15.19
N ILE A 139 -7.42 4.20 -14.61
CA ILE A 139 -6.64 3.22 -15.38
C ILE A 139 -7.55 2.13 -15.97
N TYR A 140 -8.35 1.46 -15.14
CA TYR A 140 -9.25 0.42 -15.64
C TYR A 140 -10.27 0.95 -16.67
N PRO A 141 -11.03 2.02 -16.39
CA PRO A 141 -11.98 2.56 -17.36
C PRO A 141 -11.33 2.97 -18.69
N GLU A 142 -10.17 3.61 -18.65
CA GLU A 142 -9.48 4.04 -19.87
C GLU A 142 -8.89 2.88 -20.67
N PHE A 143 -8.44 1.82 -19.99
CA PHE A 143 -8.10 0.55 -20.64
C PHE A 143 -9.30 -0.07 -21.34
N LYS A 144 -10.46 -0.08 -20.66
CA LYS A 144 -11.69 -0.70 -21.16
C LYS A 144 -12.20 -0.03 -22.44
N ILE A 145 -12.05 1.30 -22.55
CA ILE A 145 -12.45 2.06 -23.75
C ILE A 145 -11.31 2.18 -24.78
N GLY A 146 -10.15 1.57 -24.53
CA GLY A 146 -9.02 1.53 -25.47
C GLY A 146 -8.17 2.79 -25.56
N LYS A 147 -8.29 3.72 -24.61
CA LYS A 147 -7.41 4.92 -24.54
C LYS A 147 -6.03 4.57 -24.00
N LEU A 148 -5.96 3.64 -23.05
CA LEU A 148 -4.71 3.08 -22.53
C LEU A 148 -4.48 1.68 -23.10
N ASN A 149 -3.21 1.31 -23.21
CA ASN A 149 -2.78 -0.03 -23.59
C ASN A 149 -1.52 -0.43 -22.78
N LYS A 150 -1.04 -1.66 -22.97
CA LYS A 150 0.06 -2.20 -22.17
C LYS A 150 1.39 -1.45 -22.28
N ASN A 151 1.57 -0.65 -23.34
CA ASN A 151 2.77 0.16 -23.57
C ASN A 151 2.55 1.63 -23.16
N SER A 152 1.42 1.97 -22.53
CA SER A 152 1.15 3.33 -22.06
C SER A 152 2.11 3.72 -20.94
N ASP A 153 2.44 5.01 -20.87
CA ASP A 153 3.23 5.57 -19.76
C ASP A 153 2.34 5.78 -18.53
N PHE A 154 2.21 4.73 -17.72
CA PHE A 154 1.40 4.75 -16.50
C PHE A 154 1.94 5.74 -15.47
N GLY A 155 3.25 5.90 -15.36
CA GLY A 155 3.85 6.83 -14.39
C GLY A 155 3.45 8.28 -14.68
N LYS A 156 3.55 8.70 -15.94
CA LYS A 156 3.07 10.01 -16.38
C LYS A 156 1.56 10.15 -16.26
N PHE A 157 0.80 9.12 -16.60
CA PHE A 157 -0.65 9.16 -16.50
C PHE A 157 -1.11 9.38 -15.05
N ILE A 158 -0.55 8.60 -14.13
CA ILE A 158 -0.84 8.69 -12.70
C ILE A 158 -0.46 10.09 -12.17
N SER A 159 0.70 10.64 -12.56
CA SER A 159 1.11 11.99 -12.11
C SER A 159 0.24 13.11 -12.68
N MET A 160 -0.24 12.99 -13.92
CA MET A 160 -1.19 13.95 -14.52
C MET A 160 -2.52 13.95 -13.77
N VAL A 161 -3.10 12.76 -13.51
CA VAL A 161 -4.36 12.63 -12.75
C VAL A 161 -4.26 13.25 -11.34
N TYR A 162 -3.07 13.24 -10.72
CA TYR A 162 -2.85 13.90 -9.43
C TYR A 162 -2.64 15.41 -9.56
N SER A 163 -1.91 15.86 -10.58
CA SER A 163 -1.63 17.29 -10.77
C SER A 163 -2.91 18.09 -10.99
N ASP A 164 -3.92 17.48 -11.60
CA ASP A 164 -5.25 18.08 -11.80
C ASP A 164 -6.10 18.13 -10.50
N LYS A 165 -5.73 17.38 -9.45
CA LYS A 165 -6.48 17.29 -8.19
C LYS A 165 -5.89 18.10 -7.04
N ASP A 166 -4.60 18.43 -7.07
CA ASP A 166 -3.98 19.34 -6.09
C ASP A 166 -4.32 20.83 -6.37
N GLN A 167 -5.25 21.11 -7.30
CA GLN A 167 -5.78 22.43 -7.63
C GLN A 167 -7.20 22.69 -7.08
N ILE A 168 -7.77 21.79 -6.27
CA ILE A 168 -9.11 21.94 -5.65
C ILE A 168 -8.99 21.96 -4.12
#